data_AF-N1U4Z5-F1
#
_entry.id   AF-N1U4Z5-F1
#
_cell.length_a   1.000
_cell.length_b   1.000
_cell.length_c   1.000
_cell.angle_alpha   90.00
_cell.angle_beta   90.00
_cell.angle_gamma   90.00
#
_symmetry.space_group_name_H-M   'P 1'
#
loop_
_entity.id
_entity.type
_entity.pdbx_description
1 polymer ?
#
loop_
_entity_poly.entity_id
_entity_poly.type
_entity_poly.pdbx_seq_one_letter_code
_entity_poly.pdbx_strand_id
1 'polypeptide(L)'
;MLKSIFCFFILIFSIVSTCRKGPSISREDVQKLSKDYFTRLCTKTAECASRYLETLPASENAAYSVDQCMEEQKDQNILPDEYEKVTDAQIAKVKVCMEDLLKVPCEEMEGGGISSCQELFQSSKDE
;
A
#
# COMPACT_ATOMS: atom_id res chain seq x y z
N MET A 1 55.25 23.99 -12.21
CA MET A 1 53.78 24.01 -12.45
C MET A 1 53.32 22.57 -12.70
N LEU A 2 52.68 21.87 -11.75
CA LEU A 2 51.82 20.69 -12.05
C LEU A 2 51.16 19.97 -10.84
N LYS A 3 51.33 20.41 -9.59
CA LYS A 3 50.79 19.68 -8.42
C LYS A 3 49.63 20.37 -7.71
N SER A 4 49.05 21.41 -8.33
CA SER A 4 47.84 22.09 -7.83
C SER A 4 46.54 21.48 -8.38
N ILE A 5 46.63 20.43 -9.19
CA ILE A 5 45.50 19.84 -9.94
C ILE A 5 44.87 18.66 -9.18
N PHE A 6 45.52 18.13 -8.14
CA PHE A 6 45.06 16.91 -7.46
C PHE A 6 43.93 17.15 -6.42
N CYS A 7 43.76 18.38 -5.94
CA CYS A 7 42.71 18.70 -4.95
C CYS A 7 41.36 19.07 -5.58
N PHE A 8 41.28 19.32 -6.89
CA PHE A 8 40.04 19.75 -7.53
C PHE A 8 39.15 18.58 -7.98
N PHE A 9 39.70 17.37 -8.13
CA PHE A 9 38.94 16.20 -8.60
C PHE A 9 38.15 15.48 -7.52
N ILE A 10 38.48 15.66 -6.23
CA ILE A 10 37.78 14.98 -5.12
C ILE A 10 36.48 15.71 -4.75
N LEU A 11 36.37 17.01 -5.06
CA LEU A 11 35.18 17.82 -4.74
C LEU A 11 34.05 17.67 -5.77
N ILE A 12 34.36 17.23 -6.99
CA ILE A 12 33.36 17.08 -8.07
C ILE A 12 32.59 15.75 -7.94
N PHE A 13 33.14 14.77 -7.23
CA PHE A 13 32.49 13.45 -7.03
C PHE A 13 31.50 13.41 -5.85
N SER A 14 31.41 14.46 -5.03
CA SER A 14 30.37 14.56 -3.99
C SER A 14 29.03 15.10 -4.50
N ILE A 15 28.94 15.40 -5.80
CA ILE A 15 27.68 15.73 -6.49
C ILE A 15 27.18 14.50 -7.25
N VAL A 16 27.41 13.28 -6.73
CA VAL A 16 26.55 12.15 -7.06
C VAL A 16 25.20 12.48 -6.46
N SER A 17 24.43 13.20 -7.27
CA SER A 17 23.03 13.45 -7.15
C SER A 17 22.38 12.23 -6.56
N THR A 18 21.88 12.35 -5.32
CA THR A 18 20.85 11.48 -4.78
C THR A 18 19.57 11.74 -5.59
N CYS A 19 19.60 11.41 -6.88
CA CYS A 19 18.42 11.22 -7.67
C CYS A 19 17.75 9.97 -7.09
N ARG A 20 17.02 10.13 -5.99
CA ARG A 20 16.02 9.16 -5.56
C ARG A 20 15.05 9.05 -6.72
N LYS A 21 15.24 8.01 -7.51
CA LYS A 21 14.37 7.70 -8.63
C LYS A 21 13.06 7.24 -8.00
N GLY A 22 12.06 8.13 -8.04
CA GLY A 22 10.70 7.77 -7.68
C GLY A 22 10.19 6.62 -8.56
N PRO A 23 9.00 6.09 -8.26
CA PRO A 23 8.46 4.94 -8.96
C PRO A 23 8.24 5.21 -10.45
N SER A 24 8.07 4.14 -11.22
CA SER A 24 7.80 4.18 -12.68
C SER A 24 6.44 4.78 -13.06
N ILE A 25 5.55 4.97 -12.08
CA ILE A 25 4.20 5.52 -12.24
C ILE A 25 4.10 6.91 -11.59
N SER A 26 3.15 7.73 -12.02
CA SER A 26 2.98 9.10 -11.52
C SER A 26 2.57 9.15 -10.04
N ARG A 27 2.70 10.32 -9.40
CA ARG A 27 2.26 10.54 -8.01
C ARG A 27 0.75 10.36 -7.89
N GLU A 28 0.01 10.79 -8.89
CA GLU A 28 -1.43 10.61 -9.00
C GLU A 28 -1.80 9.13 -9.08
N ASP A 29 -1.04 8.33 -9.82
CA ASP A 29 -1.26 6.87 -9.91
C ASP A 29 -0.94 6.16 -8.60
N VAL A 30 0.09 6.59 -7.85
CA VAL A 30 0.40 6.07 -6.51
C VAL A 30 -0.75 6.35 -5.54
N GLN A 31 -1.28 7.58 -5.53
CA GLN A 31 -2.41 7.93 -4.67
C GLN A 31 -3.67 7.17 -5.05
N LYS A 32 -3.92 7.00 -6.35
CA LYS A 32 -5.03 6.19 -6.86
C LYS A 32 -4.90 4.73 -6.43
N LEU A 33 -3.69 4.16 -6.52
CA LEU A 33 -3.44 2.77 -6.12
C LEU A 33 -3.78 2.52 -4.65
N SER A 34 -3.42 3.47 -3.76
CA SER A 34 -3.75 3.39 -2.34
C SER A 34 -5.26 3.44 -2.10
N LYS A 35 -5.98 4.36 -2.76
CA LYS A 35 -7.44 4.45 -2.68
C LYS A 35 -8.15 3.22 -3.24
N ASP A 36 -7.66 2.70 -4.36
CA ASP A 36 -8.21 1.49 -4.99
C ASP A 36 -8.02 0.27 -4.08
N TYR A 37 -6.90 0.17 -3.37
CA TYR A 37 -6.67 -0.87 -2.36
C TYR A 37 -7.73 -0.83 -1.26
N PHE A 38 -7.93 0.32 -0.60
CA PHE A 38 -8.92 0.44 0.47
C PHE A 38 -10.35 0.24 -0.02
N THR A 39 -10.67 0.71 -1.22
CA THR A 39 -11.98 0.49 -1.84
C THR A 39 -12.26 -1.00 -2.01
N ARG A 40 -11.29 -1.78 -2.50
CA ARG A 40 -11.43 -3.23 -2.65
C ARG A 40 -11.52 -3.94 -1.30
N LEU A 41 -10.69 -3.54 -0.34
CA LEU A 41 -10.73 -4.08 1.02
C LEU A 41 -12.10 -3.87 1.65
N CYS A 42 -12.61 -2.63 1.64
CA CYS A 42 -13.92 -2.29 2.20
C CYS A 42 -15.07 -3.00 1.49
N THR A 43 -15.01 -3.11 0.17
CA THR A 43 -15.99 -3.86 -0.62
C THR A 43 -16.01 -5.34 -0.21
N LYS A 44 -14.83 -5.95 -0.07
CA LYS A 44 -14.71 -7.35 0.32
C LYS A 44 -15.17 -7.58 1.76
N THR A 45 -14.81 -6.70 2.69
CA THR A 45 -15.28 -6.74 4.07
C THR A 45 -16.80 -6.61 4.14
N ALA A 46 -17.41 -5.72 3.35
CA ALA A 46 -18.87 -5.60 3.28
C ALA A 46 -19.53 -6.85 2.69
N GLU A 47 -18.94 -7.47 1.65
CA GLU A 47 -19.43 -8.75 1.13
C GLU A 47 -19.40 -9.84 2.21
N CYS A 48 -18.28 -9.96 2.92
CA CYS A 48 -18.09 -10.96 3.97
C CYS A 48 -19.00 -10.73 5.18
N ALA A 49 -19.11 -9.50 5.64
CA ALA A 49 -20.05 -9.11 6.69
C ALA A 49 -21.49 -9.41 6.27
N SER A 50 -21.88 -9.10 5.03
CA SER A 50 -23.23 -9.40 4.52
C SER A 50 -23.52 -10.90 4.54
N ARG A 51 -22.59 -11.74 4.11
CA ARG A 51 -22.76 -13.21 4.19
C ARG A 51 -22.88 -13.70 5.62
N TYR A 52 -22.12 -13.13 6.54
CA TYR A 52 -22.21 -13.47 7.95
C TYR A 52 -23.57 -13.06 8.54
N LEU A 53 -24.08 -11.88 8.19
CA LEU A 53 -25.42 -11.41 8.62
C LEU A 53 -26.56 -12.29 8.08
N GLU A 54 -26.43 -12.86 6.89
CA GLU A 54 -27.39 -13.85 6.38
C GLU A 54 -27.46 -15.12 7.24
N THR A 55 -26.40 -15.43 8.00
CA THR A 55 -26.36 -16.56 8.94
C THR A 55 -26.87 -16.22 10.34
N LEU A 56 -27.10 -14.93 10.64
CA LEU A 56 -27.54 -14.45 11.95
C LEU A 56 -29.05 -14.20 12.01
N PRO A 57 -29.67 -14.31 13.20
CA PRO A 57 -31.06 -13.91 13.40
C PRO A 57 -31.22 -12.40 13.21
N ALA A 58 -32.34 -11.98 12.61
CA ALA A 58 -32.62 -10.62 12.16
C ALA A 58 -32.50 -9.50 13.23
N SER A 59 -32.39 -9.85 14.51
CA SER A 59 -32.21 -8.92 15.63
C SER A 59 -30.78 -8.38 15.78
N GLU A 60 -29.78 -8.97 15.14
CA GLU A 60 -28.36 -8.60 15.31
C GLU A 60 -27.72 -7.98 14.04
N ASN A 61 -28.54 -7.64 13.04
CA ASN A 61 -28.08 -7.13 11.75
C ASN A 61 -27.61 -5.66 11.81
N ALA A 62 -26.39 -5.42 12.27
CA ALA A 62 -25.70 -4.16 12.02
C ALA A 62 -25.12 -4.18 10.60
N ALA A 63 -25.75 -3.49 9.65
CA ALA A 63 -25.29 -3.42 8.27
C ALA A 63 -23.92 -2.74 8.17
N TYR A 64 -22.88 -3.50 7.79
CA TYR A 64 -21.57 -2.94 7.49
C TYR A 64 -21.61 -2.30 6.09
N SER A 65 -21.31 -1.00 5.99
CA SER A 65 -21.35 -0.27 4.71
C SER A 65 -19.94 0.05 4.20
N VAL A 66 -19.77 0.01 2.88
CA VAL A 66 -18.51 0.36 2.22
C VAL A 66 -18.11 1.80 2.52
N ASP A 67 -19.08 2.71 2.57
CA ASP A 67 -18.83 4.13 2.86
C ASP A 67 -18.28 4.35 4.26
N GLN A 68 -18.83 3.65 5.26
CA GLN A 68 -18.32 3.72 6.63
C GLN A 68 -16.89 3.19 6.73
N CYS A 69 -16.60 2.07 6.08
CA CYS A 69 -15.24 1.54 6.01
C CYS A 69 -14.28 2.52 5.32
N MET A 70 -14.68 3.12 4.21
CA MET A 70 -13.85 4.09 3.48
C MET A 70 -13.56 5.35 4.30
N GLU A 71 -14.52 5.82 5.09
CA GLU A 71 -14.33 6.95 6.00
C GLU A 71 -13.35 6.62 7.14
N GLU A 72 -13.38 5.38 7.66
CA GLU A 72 -12.42 4.90 8.66
C GLU A 72 -11.00 4.73 8.09
N GLN A 73 -10.88 4.43 6.80
CA GLN A 73 -9.59 4.23 6.12
C GLN A 73 -9.05 5.50 5.45
N LYS A 74 -9.76 6.64 5.49
CA LYS A 74 -9.42 7.86 4.72
C LYS A 74 -8.05 8.46 5.05
N ASP A 75 -7.60 8.30 6.30
CA ASP A 75 -6.34 8.83 6.80
C ASP A 75 -5.22 7.78 6.74
N GLN A 76 -5.52 6.57 6.27
CA GLN A 76 -4.55 5.49 6.11
C GLN A 76 -3.97 5.49 4.70
N ASN A 77 -2.67 5.17 4.62
CA ASN A 77 -1.97 5.05 3.36
C ASN A 77 -1.16 3.75 3.35
N ILE A 78 -1.38 2.92 2.33
CA ILE A 78 -0.68 1.63 2.19
C ILE A 78 0.76 1.82 1.67
N LEU A 79 1.02 2.95 1.03
CA LEU A 79 2.34 3.36 0.54
C LEU A 79 2.83 4.59 1.32
N PRO A 80 4.16 4.80 1.43
CA PRO A 80 4.73 6.00 2.04
C PRO A 80 4.16 7.30 1.42
N ASP A 81 3.92 8.31 2.26
CA ASP A 81 3.43 9.62 1.81
C ASP A 81 4.44 10.37 0.93
N GLU A 82 5.73 10.09 1.16
CA GLU A 82 6.84 10.59 0.37
C GLU A 82 6.97 9.77 -0.92
N TYR A 83 6.57 10.37 -2.04
CA TYR A 83 6.59 9.74 -3.37
C TYR A 83 7.98 9.20 -3.74
N GLU A 84 9.04 9.89 -3.33
CA GLU A 84 10.43 9.49 -3.58
C GLU A 84 10.87 8.24 -2.78
N LYS A 85 10.10 7.85 -1.76
CA LYS A 85 10.31 6.60 -1.00
C LYS A 85 9.50 5.43 -1.57
N VAL A 86 8.58 5.67 -2.49
CA VAL A 86 7.78 4.62 -3.12
C VAL A 86 8.61 3.89 -4.16
N THR A 87 8.64 2.56 -4.07
CA THR A 87 9.36 1.71 -5.03
C THR A 87 8.41 0.93 -5.93
N ASP A 88 8.85 0.61 -7.14
CA ASP A 88 8.10 -0.26 -8.06
C ASP A 88 7.83 -1.65 -7.46
N ALA A 89 8.74 -2.13 -6.59
CA ALA A 89 8.56 -3.37 -5.86
C ALA A 89 7.37 -3.30 -4.89
N GLN A 90 7.22 -2.20 -4.14
CA GLN A 90 6.07 -1.99 -3.27
C GLN A 90 4.78 -1.86 -4.09
N ILE A 91 4.80 -1.10 -5.18
CA ILE A 91 3.64 -0.98 -6.10
C ILE A 91 3.21 -2.35 -6.64
N ALA A 92 4.17 -3.19 -7.05
CA ALA A 92 3.88 -4.54 -7.52
C ALA A 92 3.25 -5.40 -6.42
N LYS A 93 3.78 -5.35 -5.19
CA LYS A 93 3.18 -6.04 -4.04
C LYS A 93 1.76 -5.58 -3.76
N VAL A 94 1.47 -4.28 -3.83
CA VAL A 94 0.12 -3.75 -3.62
C VAL A 94 -0.83 -4.30 -4.68
N LYS A 95 -0.41 -4.34 -5.95
CA LYS A 95 -1.23 -4.89 -7.03
C LYS A 95 -1.52 -6.39 -6.83
N VAL A 96 -0.52 -7.18 -6.46
CA VAL A 96 -0.69 -8.61 -6.18
C VAL A 96 -1.65 -8.82 -5.01
N CYS A 97 -1.46 -8.09 -3.90
CA CYS A 97 -2.35 -8.10 -2.77
C CYS A 97 -3.81 -7.73 -3.16
N MET A 98 -4.01 -6.70 -4.00
CA MET A 98 -5.33 -6.33 -4.50
C MET A 98 -6.00 -7.39 -5.37
N GLU A 99 -5.22 -8.19 -6.10
CA GLU A 99 -5.74 -9.32 -6.87
C GLU A 99 -6.12 -10.49 -5.96
N ASP A 100 -5.32 -10.75 -4.92
CA ASP A 100 -5.58 -11.83 -3.98
C ASP A 100 -6.75 -11.50 -3.04
N LEU A 101 -6.94 -10.23 -2.68
CA LEU A 101 -8.13 -9.71 -1.97
C LEU A 101 -9.44 -10.14 -2.62
N LEU A 102 -9.49 -10.17 -3.95
CA LEU A 102 -10.70 -10.58 -4.66
C LEU A 102 -10.93 -12.09 -4.59
N LYS A 103 -9.86 -12.88 -4.51
CA LYS A 103 -9.89 -14.35 -4.57
C LYS A 103 -10.11 -14.99 -3.21
N VAL A 104 -9.71 -14.32 -2.13
CA VAL A 104 -9.75 -14.90 -0.79
C VAL A 104 -11.21 -15.12 -0.34
N PRO A 105 -11.53 -16.27 0.25
CA PRO A 105 -12.83 -16.53 0.85
C PRO A 105 -12.95 -15.79 2.20
N CYS A 106 -14.18 -15.52 2.64
CA CYS A 106 -14.45 -14.67 3.81
C CYS A 106 -13.93 -15.27 5.12
N GLU A 107 -13.91 -16.60 5.20
CA GLU A 107 -13.38 -17.38 6.32
C GLU A 107 -11.89 -17.10 6.57
N GLU A 108 -11.14 -16.78 5.50
CA GLU A 108 -9.72 -16.46 5.57
C GLU A 108 -9.45 -14.97 5.83
N MET A 109 -10.44 -14.09 5.60
CA MET A 109 -10.33 -12.67 5.92
C MET A 109 -10.34 -12.40 7.43
N GLU A 110 -11.09 -13.19 8.20
CA GLU A 110 -11.23 -13.02 9.65
C GLU A 110 -9.99 -13.52 10.43
N GLY A 111 -9.17 -14.39 9.83
CA GLY A 111 -8.14 -15.17 10.53
C GLY A 111 -6.73 -14.55 10.61
N GLY A 112 -6.51 -13.34 10.12
CA GLY A 112 -5.18 -12.71 10.16
C GLY A 112 -4.72 -12.03 8.87
N GLY A 113 -5.62 -11.89 7.89
CA GLY A 113 -5.34 -11.18 6.65
C GLY A 113 -4.57 -11.99 5.62
N ILE A 114 -4.50 -11.45 4.41
CA ILE A 114 -3.95 -12.11 3.24
C ILE A 114 -2.43 -12.05 3.27
N SER A 115 -1.76 -13.19 3.07
CA SER A 115 -0.29 -13.29 3.11
C SER A 115 0.41 -12.28 2.19
N SER A 116 -0.07 -12.11 0.96
CA SER A 116 0.47 -11.13 0.01
C SER A 116 0.28 -9.67 0.45
N CYS A 117 -0.74 -9.39 1.26
CA CYS A 117 -0.96 -8.07 1.85
C CYS A 117 -0.14 -7.86 3.13
N GLN A 118 0.17 -8.90 3.89
CA GLN A 118 1.04 -8.81 5.09
C GLN A 118 2.45 -8.35 4.73
N GLU A 119 2.97 -8.75 3.57
CA GLU A 119 4.29 -8.32 3.08
C GLU A 119 4.41 -6.80 2.87
N LEU A 120 3.28 -6.11 2.68
CA LEU A 120 3.25 -4.64 2.56
C LEU A 120 3.67 -3.97 3.86
N PHE A 121 3.26 -4.54 5.00
CA PHE A 121 3.51 -3.99 6.34
C PHE A 121 4.81 -4.47 6.98
N GLN A 122 5.44 -5.53 6.45
CA GLN A 122 6.75 -5.99 6.92
C GLN A 122 7.89 -5.15 6.31
N SER A 123 7.74 -4.69 5.07
CA SER A 123 8.76 -3.87 4.40
C SER A 123 9.01 -2.50 5.01
N SER A 124 8.14 -2.01 5.89
CA SER A 124 8.27 -0.73 6.59
C SER A 124 8.99 -0.81 7.94
N LYS A 125 9.36 -2.02 8.41
CA LYS A 125 10.03 -2.24 9.70
C LYS A 125 11.54 -2.47 9.64
N ASP A 126 12.11 -2.62 8.44
CA ASP A 126 13.54 -2.94 8.24
C ASP A 126 14.38 -1.70 7.82
N GLU A 127 13.99 -0.48 8.21
CA GLU A 127 14.82 0.73 8.13
C GLU A 127 15.05 1.38 9.50
#